data_AF-A0A930EWE4-F1
#
_entry.id   AF-A0A930EWE4-F1
#
_cell.length_a   1.000
_cell.length_b   1.000
_cell.length_c   1.000
_cell.angle_alpha   90.00
_cell.angle_beta   90.00
_cell.angle_gamma   90.00
#
_symmetry.space_group_name_H-M   'P 1'
#
loop_
_entity.id
_entity.type
_entity.pdbx_description
1 polymer ?
#
loop_
_entity_poly.entity_id
_entity_poly.type
_entity_poly.pdbx_seq_one_letter_code
_entity_poly.pdbx_strand_id
1 'polypeptide(L)'
;VLMIDSRRAYSMHASIEDLKMMIYLMKPKYYVPIKGEYRQLIANANIALNMGYNADKIIVMDNGQVAVLNDGVMAKSFDKVDVDDVMVDGNDSLDASGMVLKDREILSTDGTIIIGVVMNHVTKEIIGGPDVQSRGVIYLKDADYIIKEVGNIMEKTINDAVKEKRYDNMSCRSEAREKISRYVLKETGKRPMILPAIIEINTKD
;
A
#
# COMPACT_ATOMS: atom_id res chain seq x y z
N VAL A 1 -8.42 30.60 -9.15
CA VAL A 1 -9.03 29.75 -8.08
C VAL A 1 -9.83 30.67 -7.18
N LEU A 2 -11.16 30.51 -7.12
CA LEU A 2 -12.00 31.21 -6.15
C LEU A 2 -11.65 30.67 -4.76
N MET A 3 -10.86 31.41 -3.99
CA MET A 3 -10.65 31.09 -2.58
C MET A 3 -11.91 31.52 -1.83
N ILE A 4 -12.66 30.55 -1.31
CA ILE A 4 -13.77 30.81 -0.41
C ILE A 4 -13.15 31.27 0.91
N ASP A 5 -13.49 32.48 1.34
CA ASP A 5 -13.08 33.03 2.63
C ASP A 5 -13.54 32.09 3.76
N SER A 6 -12.62 31.70 4.64
CA SER A 6 -12.92 30.93 5.86
C SER A 6 -14.00 31.54 6.76
N ARG A 7 -14.26 32.85 6.66
CA ARG A 7 -15.39 33.52 7.34
C ARG A 7 -16.74 33.31 6.66
N ARG A 8 -16.74 32.75 5.45
CA ARG A 8 -17.93 32.48 4.63
C ARG A 8 -18.18 30.98 4.43
N ALA A 9 -17.21 30.13 4.74
CA ALA A 9 -17.35 28.68 4.78
C ALA A 9 -17.38 28.17 6.23
N TYR A 10 -18.58 27.90 6.74
CA TYR A 10 -18.75 27.30 8.06
C TYR A 10 -18.64 25.78 7.99
N SER A 11 -18.04 25.18 9.02
CA SER A 11 -18.08 23.72 9.21
C SER A 11 -19.54 23.28 9.42
N MET A 12 -19.96 22.22 8.72
CA MET A 12 -21.27 21.58 8.94
C MET A 12 -21.23 20.54 10.08
N HIS A 13 -20.25 20.64 10.97
CA HIS A 13 -20.10 19.80 12.15
C HIS A 13 -20.18 20.63 13.42
N ALA A 14 -20.78 20.04 14.45
CA ALA A 14 -20.95 20.64 15.76
C ALA A 14 -19.61 21.07 16.37
N SER A 15 -19.57 22.28 16.92
CA SER A 15 -18.45 22.77 17.72
C SER A 15 -18.48 22.18 19.13
N ILE A 16 -17.46 22.47 19.94
CA ILE A 16 -17.39 21.98 21.32
C ILE A 16 -18.60 22.42 22.13
N GLU A 17 -19.03 23.67 21.99
CA GLU A 17 -20.17 24.26 22.70
C GLU A 17 -21.49 23.58 22.30
N ASP A 18 -21.64 23.23 21.01
CA ASP A 18 -22.81 22.50 20.52
C ASP A 18 -22.86 21.08 21.10
N LEU A 19 -21.72 20.39 21.14
CA LEU A 19 -21.61 19.07 21.76
C LEU A 19 -21.91 19.12 23.25
N LYS A 20 -21.39 20.13 23.97
CA LYS A 20 -21.71 20.36 25.39
C LYS A 20 -23.20 20.60 25.59
N MET A 21 -23.81 21.43 24.74
CA MET A 21 -25.25 21.69 24.79
C MET A 21 -26.05 20.39 24.61
N MET A 22 -25.69 19.57 23.62
CA MET A 22 -26.36 18.28 23.38
C MET A 22 -26.21 17.32 24.57
N ILE A 23 -25.01 17.19 25.15
CA ILE A 23 -24.78 16.37 26.33
C ILE A 23 -25.63 16.87 27.52
N TYR A 24 -25.68 18.19 27.72
CA TYR A 24 -26.45 18.80 28.80
C TYR A 24 -27.96 18.59 28.65
N LEU A 25 -28.49 18.69 27.43
CA LEU A 25 -29.92 18.50 27.14
C LEU A 25 -30.33 17.03 27.27
N MET A 26 -29.53 16.11 26.72
CA MET A 26 -29.87 14.69 26.65
C MET A 26 -29.61 13.95 27.97
N LYS A 27 -28.67 14.44 28.79
CA LYS A 27 -28.24 13.81 30.06
C LYS A 27 -28.05 12.28 29.91
N PRO A 28 -27.24 11.82 28.95
CA PRO A 28 -27.08 10.40 28.70
C PRO A 28 -26.55 9.66 29.94
N LYS A 29 -26.88 8.36 30.10
CA LYS A 29 -26.25 7.49 31.11
C LYS A 29 -24.86 7.01 30.70
N TYR A 30 -24.66 6.82 29.40
CA TYR A 30 -23.40 6.45 28.76
C TYR A 30 -23.20 7.33 27.53
N TYR A 31 -21.98 7.81 27.29
CA TYR A 31 -21.63 8.66 26.16
C TYR A 31 -20.69 7.92 25.20
N VAL A 32 -21.05 7.86 23.92
CA VAL A 32 -20.29 7.16 22.88
C VAL A 32 -20.02 8.11 21.73
N PRO A 33 -18.79 8.61 21.55
CA PRO A 33 -18.39 9.31 20.33
C PRO A 33 -18.36 8.34 19.14
N ILE A 34 -19.07 8.67 18.05
CA ILE A 34 -19.24 7.74 16.90
C ILE A 34 -18.62 8.21 15.57
N LYS A 35 -18.27 9.50 15.45
CA LYS A 35 -17.79 10.06 14.18
C LYS A 35 -16.51 10.85 14.39
N GLY A 36 -15.49 10.47 13.63
CA GLY A 36 -14.20 11.14 13.58
C GLY A 36 -13.05 10.15 13.63
N GLU A 37 -11.85 10.64 13.36
CA GLU A 37 -10.62 9.89 13.62
C GLU A 37 -10.47 9.63 15.12
N TYR A 38 -9.67 8.64 15.50
CA TYR A 38 -9.46 8.29 16.90
C TYR A 38 -9.11 9.50 17.78
N ARG A 39 -8.24 10.41 17.31
CA ARG A 39 -7.91 11.66 18.02
C ARG A 39 -9.13 12.55 18.27
N GLN A 40 -10.06 12.61 17.31
CA GLN A 40 -11.29 13.38 17.42
C GLN A 40 -12.28 12.71 18.37
N LEU A 41 -12.38 11.37 18.35
CA LEU A 41 -13.20 10.61 19.30
C LEU A 41 -12.71 10.82 20.74
N ILE A 42 -11.39 10.79 20.97
CA ILE A 42 -10.78 11.10 22.27
C ILE A 42 -11.05 12.55 22.68
N ALA A 43 -10.89 13.51 21.76
CA ALA A 43 -11.20 14.91 22.05
C ALA A 43 -12.66 15.09 22.45
N ASN A 44 -13.58 14.41 21.75
CA ASN A 44 -15.01 14.43 22.07
C ASN A 44 -15.33 13.74 23.41
N ALA A 45 -14.71 12.59 23.69
CA ALA A 45 -14.80 11.93 24.99
C ALA A 45 -14.36 12.85 26.14
N ASN A 46 -13.27 13.60 25.94
CA ASN A 46 -12.78 14.56 26.92
C ASN A 46 -13.76 15.72 27.17
N ILE A 47 -14.60 16.09 26.20
CA ILE A 47 -15.67 17.08 26.43
C ILE A 47 -16.64 16.55 27.48
N ALA A 48 -17.13 15.32 27.33
CA ALA A 48 -18.03 14.69 28.29
C ALA A 48 -17.37 14.53 29.66
N LEU A 49 -16.09 14.12 29.71
CA LEU A 49 -15.32 14.01 30.94
C LEU A 49 -15.25 15.36 31.67
N ASN A 50 -14.93 16.43 30.96
CA ASN A 50 -14.87 17.79 31.52
C ASN A 50 -16.24 18.34 31.96
N MET A 51 -17.34 17.77 31.45
CA MET A 51 -18.70 18.07 31.90
C MET A 51 -19.13 17.28 33.15
N GLY A 52 -18.23 16.45 33.72
CA GLY A 52 -18.47 15.72 34.97
C GLY A 52 -18.93 14.28 34.79
N TYR A 53 -18.88 13.73 33.58
CA TYR A 53 -19.09 12.30 33.38
C TYR A 53 -17.90 11.49 33.88
N ASN A 54 -18.14 10.39 34.57
CA ASN A 54 -17.08 9.47 34.95
C ASN A 54 -16.53 8.74 33.72
N ALA A 55 -15.23 8.43 33.74
CA ALA A 55 -14.56 7.75 32.63
C ALA A 55 -15.18 6.38 32.29
N ASP A 56 -15.74 5.66 33.27
CA ASP A 56 -16.43 4.38 33.06
C ASP A 56 -17.79 4.52 32.33
N LYS A 57 -18.29 5.75 32.14
CA LYS A 57 -19.50 6.06 31.38
C LYS A 57 -19.22 6.59 29.97
N ILE A 58 -17.95 6.77 29.61
CA ILE A 58 -17.55 7.29 28.30
C ILE A 58 -16.86 6.17 27.53
N ILE A 59 -17.38 5.84 26.36
CA ILE A 59 -17.00 4.65 25.61
C ILE A 59 -16.46 5.08 24.26
N VAL A 60 -15.16 4.93 24.07
CA VAL A 60 -14.50 5.14 22.78
C VAL A 60 -14.34 3.78 22.16
N MET A 61 -14.97 3.58 21.00
CA MET A 61 -15.02 2.29 20.31
C MET A 61 -14.30 2.38 18.96
N ASP A 62 -13.67 1.28 18.58
CA ASP A 62 -13.20 1.05 17.22
C ASP A 62 -14.28 0.33 16.39
N ASN A 63 -14.18 0.42 15.06
CA ASN A 63 -15.04 -0.33 14.14
C ASN A 63 -15.01 -1.83 14.49
N GLY A 64 -16.19 -2.45 14.50
CA GLY A 64 -16.36 -3.87 14.84
C GLY A 64 -16.45 -4.18 16.34
N GLN A 65 -16.10 -3.26 17.24
CA GLN A 65 -16.33 -3.48 18.68
C GLN A 65 -17.83 -3.43 19.01
N VAL A 66 -18.27 -4.28 19.95
CA VAL A 66 -19.66 -4.36 20.37
C VAL A 66 -19.83 -3.85 21.80
N ALA A 67 -20.76 -2.91 22.00
CA ALA A 67 -21.20 -2.46 23.32
C ALA A 67 -22.55 -3.09 23.67
N VAL A 68 -22.59 -3.88 24.74
CA VAL A 68 -23.78 -4.62 25.17
C VAL A 68 -24.44 -3.91 26.35
N LEU A 69 -25.74 -3.60 26.22
CA LEU A 69 -26.56 -3.00 27.27
C LEU A 69 -27.62 -4.00 27.73
N ASN A 70 -27.53 -4.42 28.99
CA ASN A 70 -28.54 -5.28 29.63
C ASN A 70 -29.30 -4.43 30.66
N ASP A 71 -30.62 -4.27 30.47
CA ASP A 71 -31.48 -3.45 31.35
C ASP A 71 -30.92 -2.05 31.61
N GLY A 72 -30.34 -1.44 30.58
CA GLY A 72 -29.74 -0.11 30.64
C GLY A 72 -28.42 -0.04 31.42
N VAL A 73 -27.81 -1.17 31.77
CA VAL A 73 -26.46 -1.26 32.36
C VAL A 73 -25.52 -1.85 31.32
N MET A 74 -24.36 -1.19 31.14
CA MET A 74 -23.32 -1.68 30.25
C MET A 74 -22.76 -3.01 30.80
N ALA A 75 -22.92 -4.08 30.03
CA ALA A 75 -22.32 -5.36 30.33
C ALA A 75 -20.86 -5.36 29.88
N LYS A 76 -20.00 -6.06 30.62
CA LYS A 76 -18.62 -6.29 30.18
C LYS A 76 -18.64 -7.32 29.05
N SER A 77 -18.56 -6.86 27.82
CA SER A 77 -18.39 -7.69 26.63
C SER A 77 -17.08 -7.33 25.93
N PHE A 78 -16.44 -8.34 25.35
CA PHE A 78 -15.29 -8.19 24.45
C PHE A 78 -15.64 -8.67 23.04
N ASP A 79 -16.93 -8.74 22.74
CA ASP A 79 -17.41 -9.20 21.45
C ASP A 79 -16.95 -8.24 20.36
N LYS A 80 -16.51 -8.83 19.24
CA LYS A 80 -16.14 -8.13 18.04
C LYS A 80 -16.84 -8.78 16.86
N VAL A 81 -17.30 -7.94 15.94
CA VAL A 81 -17.78 -8.35 14.63
C VAL A 81 -16.64 -8.13 13.65
N ASP A 82 -16.41 -9.11 12.79
CA ASP A 82 -15.44 -8.98 11.71
C ASP A 82 -15.91 -7.90 10.75
N VAL A 83 -15.07 -6.89 10.58
CA VAL A 83 -15.27 -5.76 9.68
C VAL A 83 -14.04 -5.64 8.81
N ASP A 84 -14.25 -5.28 7.55
CA ASP A 84 -13.18 -5.08 6.59
C ASP A 84 -13.50 -3.88 5.71
N ASP A 85 -12.45 -3.25 5.17
CA ASP A 85 -12.56 -2.13 4.27
C ASP A 85 -12.69 -2.64 2.82
N VAL A 86 -13.82 -2.36 2.18
CA VAL A 86 -14.05 -2.71 0.77
C VAL A 86 -13.67 -1.53 -0.11
N MET A 87 -12.72 -1.73 -1.03
CA MET A 87 -12.31 -0.71 -2.00
C MET A 87 -13.06 -0.90 -3.32
N VAL A 88 -13.52 0.21 -3.90
CA VAL A 88 -14.25 0.21 -5.17
C VAL A 88 -13.41 0.92 -6.23
N ASP A 89 -13.12 0.22 -7.33
CA ASP A 89 -12.37 0.77 -8.47
C ASP A 89 -13.10 0.42 -9.78
N GLY A 90 -13.77 1.43 -10.36
CA GLY A 90 -14.59 1.23 -11.56
C GLY A 90 -15.84 0.38 -11.30
N ASN A 91 -16.07 -0.61 -12.15
CA ASN A 91 -17.21 -1.52 -12.05
C ASN A 91 -16.91 -2.78 -11.22
N ASP A 92 -15.66 -2.98 -10.81
CA ASP A 92 -15.25 -4.14 -10.05
C ASP A 92 -15.16 -3.77 -8.57
N SER A 93 -15.84 -4.55 -7.72
CA SER A 93 -15.50 -4.58 -6.29
C SER A 93 -14.16 -5.29 -6.18
N LEU A 94 -13.10 -4.54 -5.88
CA LEU A 94 -11.83 -5.16 -5.54
C LEU A 94 -11.98 -5.65 -4.10
N ASP A 95 -12.08 -6.96 -3.90
CA ASP A 95 -11.68 -7.55 -2.63
C ASP A 95 -10.23 -7.13 -2.44
N ALA A 96 -10.05 -6.15 -1.56
CA ALA A 96 -8.86 -5.33 -1.48
C ALA A 96 -7.71 -6.14 -0.90
N SER A 97 -7.11 -7.01 -1.71
CA SER A 97 -5.78 -7.49 -1.43
C SER A 97 -4.87 -6.25 -1.49
N GLY A 98 -4.44 -5.76 -0.32
CA GLY A 98 -3.56 -4.58 -0.19
C GLY A 98 -2.28 -4.65 -1.03
N MET A 99 -1.98 -5.81 -1.62
CA MET A 99 -0.96 -6.02 -2.63
C MET A 99 -1.12 -5.10 -3.87
N VAL A 100 -2.34 -4.90 -4.40
CA VAL A 100 -2.54 -4.05 -5.60
C VAL A 100 -2.23 -2.58 -5.31
N LEU A 101 -2.66 -2.07 -4.15
CA LEU A 101 -2.33 -0.70 -3.74
C LEU A 101 -0.83 -0.53 -3.51
N LYS A 102 -0.19 -1.50 -2.88
CA LYS A 102 1.26 -1.49 -2.66
C LYS A 102 2.04 -1.46 -3.97
N ASP A 103 1.60 -2.23 -4.96
CA ASP A 103 2.20 -2.18 -6.30
C ASP A 103 2.02 -0.80 -6.95
N ARG A 104 0.82 -0.20 -6.85
CA ARG A 104 0.57 1.18 -7.32
C ARG A 104 1.46 2.21 -6.63
N GLU A 105 1.65 2.09 -5.32
CA GLU A 105 2.51 2.98 -4.54
C GLU A 105 3.97 2.93 -5.04
N ILE A 106 4.54 1.74 -5.18
CA ILE A 106 5.92 1.54 -5.69
C ILE A 106 6.06 2.09 -7.11
N LEU A 107 5.09 1.78 -7.99
CA LEU A 107 5.10 2.27 -9.38
C LEU A 107 5.03 3.81 -9.46
N SER A 108 4.29 4.44 -8.55
CA SER A 108 4.15 5.91 -8.52
C SER A 108 5.38 6.64 -7.98
N THR A 109 6.12 6.01 -7.05
CA THR A 109 7.23 6.63 -6.33
C THR A 109 8.58 6.34 -6.99
N ASP A 110 8.85 5.05 -7.23
CA ASP A 110 10.16 4.58 -7.66
C ASP A 110 10.18 4.12 -9.12
N GLY A 111 9.02 3.86 -9.70
CA GLY A 111 8.87 3.42 -11.09
C GLY A 111 9.12 1.92 -11.29
N THR A 112 9.30 1.52 -12.54
CA THR A 112 9.50 0.11 -12.94
C THR A 112 10.56 -0.08 -14.03
N ILE A 113 11.22 -1.23 -13.98
CA ILE A 113 12.14 -1.73 -15.01
C ILE A 113 11.66 -3.12 -15.45
N ILE A 114 11.42 -3.27 -16.74
CA ILE A 114 11.03 -4.53 -17.39
C ILE A 114 12.21 -4.99 -18.22
N ILE A 115 12.58 -6.27 -18.10
CA ILE A 115 13.73 -6.84 -18.79
C ILE A 115 13.31 -8.16 -19.43
N GLY A 116 13.49 -8.28 -20.74
CA GLY A 116 13.16 -9.49 -21.49
C GLY A 116 14.39 -10.11 -22.13
N VAL A 117 14.56 -11.42 -21.96
CA VAL A 117 15.58 -12.23 -22.65
C VAL A 117 14.90 -13.44 -23.28
N VAL A 118 15.30 -13.78 -24.50
CA VAL A 118 14.86 -14.98 -25.23
C VAL A 118 16.02 -15.97 -25.28
N MET A 119 15.76 -17.20 -24.89
CA MET A 119 16.76 -18.26 -24.77
C MET A 119 16.28 -19.53 -25.48
N ASN A 120 17.22 -20.27 -26.09
CA ASN A 120 16.94 -21.59 -26.63
C ASN A 120 16.70 -22.58 -25.48
N HIS A 121 15.57 -23.30 -25.53
CA HIS A 121 15.19 -24.26 -24.49
C HIS A 121 16.19 -25.43 -24.35
N VAL A 122 16.81 -25.86 -25.44
CA VAL A 122 17.72 -27.01 -25.50
C VAL A 122 19.16 -26.60 -25.19
N THR A 123 19.72 -25.65 -25.95
CA THR A 123 21.13 -25.25 -25.77
C THR A 123 21.33 -24.33 -24.57
N LYS A 124 20.25 -23.73 -24.05
CA LYS A 124 20.28 -22.68 -23.01
C LYS A 124 21.09 -21.45 -23.40
N GLU A 125 21.27 -21.24 -24.71
CA GLU A 125 21.93 -20.06 -25.24
C GLU A 125 20.93 -18.92 -25.41
N ILE A 126 21.35 -17.71 -25.06
CA ILE A 126 20.57 -16.50 -25.30
C ILE A 126 20.58 -16.22 -26.80
N ILE A 127 19.39 -16.16 -27.39
CA ILE A 127 19.17 -15.98 -28.83
C ILE A 127 18.53 -14.63 -29.16
N GLY A 128 18.05 -13.90 -28.16
CA GLY A 128 17.51 -12.56 -28.33
C GLY A 128 17.40 -11.78 -27.02
N GLY A 129 17.46 -10.46 -27.10
CA GLY A 129 17.58 -9.59 -25.92
C GLY A 129 19.03 -9.48 -25.41
N PRO A 130 19.26 -8.91 -24.22
CA PRO A 130 18.28 -8.33 -23.29
C PRO A 130 17.67 -7.03 -23.82
N ASP A 131 16.34 -6.95 -23.81
CA ASP A 131 15.61 -5.69 -24.00
C ASP A 131 15.20 -5.14 -22.64
N VAL A 132 15.58 -3.90 -22.34
CA VAL A 132 15.39 -3.25 -21.04
C VAL A 132 14.54 -2.00 -21.24
N GLN A 133 13.38 -1.97 -20.61
CA GLN A 133 12.43 -0.87 -20.65
C GLN A 133 12.28 -0.26 -19.27
N SER A 134 12.46 1.04 -19.14
CA SER A 134 12.32 1.76 -17.86
C SER A 134 11.18 2.79 -17.93
N ARG A 135 10.35 2.84 -16.89
CA ARG A 135 9.31 3.87 -16.72
C ARG A 135 9.38 4.47 -15.31
N GLY A 136 9.52 5.78 -15.21
CA GLY A 136 9.54 6.50 -13.91
C GLY A 136 10.83 6.37 -13.08
N VAL A 137 11.71 5.43 -13.42
CA VAL A 137 12.99 5.24 -12.71
C VAL A 137 14.04 6.22 -13.22
N ILE A 138 14.23 6.25 -14.54
CA ILE A 138 15.34 6.89 -15.24
C ILE A 138 14.82 8.01 -16.17
N TYR A 139 15.43 9.21 -16.11
CA TYR A 139 15.21 10.27 -17.10
C TYR A 139 16.15 10.06 -18.30
N LEU A 140 15.56 9.93 -19.49
CA LEU A 140 16.10 9.41 -20.76
C LEU A 140 17.31 10.14 -21.40
N LYS A 141 17.98 11.10 -20.73
CA LYS A 141 19.05 11.86 -21.38
C LYS A 141 20.49 11.41 -21.05
N ASP A 142 20.74 10.84 -19.87
CA ASP A 142 22.12 10.55 -19.43
C ASP A 142 22.31 9.15 -18.82
N ALA A 143 21.36 8.23 -19.00
CA ALA A 143 21.29 6.98 -18.23
C ALA A 143 21.24 5.69 -19.06
N ASP A 144 21.66 5.76 -20.32
CA ASP A 144 21.84 4.58 -21.17
C ASP A 144 22.82 3.58 -20.57
N TYR A 145 23.82 4.05 -19.80
CA TYR A 145 24.76 3.17 -19.10
C TYR A 145 24.06 2.31 -18.04
N ILE A 146 23.03 2.82 -17.37
CA ILE A 146 22.26 2.05 -16.38
C ILE A 146 21.47 0.96 -17.10
N ILE A 147 20.76 1.32 -18.17
CA ILE A 147 19.97 0.37 -18.98
C ILE A 147 20.86 -0.75 -19.51
N LYS A 148 22.02 -0.40 -20.06
CA LYS A 148 23.00 -1.36 -20.57
C LYS A 148 23.53 -2.29 -19.48
N GLU A 149 23.89 -1.76 -18.32
CA GLU A 149 24.41 -2.56 -17.22
C GLU A 149 23.35 -3.48 -16.63
N VAL A 150 22.09 -3.04 -16.55
CA VAL A 150 20.96 -3.90 -16.17
C VAL A 150 20.83 -5.09 -17.13
N GLY A 151 20.96 -4.86 -18.44
CA GLY A 151 21.02 -5.93 -19.43
C GLY A 151 22.19 -6.88 -19.21
N ASN A 152 23.40 -6.35 -18.99
CA ASN A 152 24.60 -7.15 -18.72
C ASN A 152 24.43 -8.03 -17.47
N ILE A 153 23.85 -7.49 -16.40
CA ILE A 153 23.60 -8.25 -15.15
C ILE A 153 22.65 -9.42 -15.44
N MET A 154 21.62 -9.22 -16.26
CA MET A 154 20.68 -10.27 -16.64
C MET A 154 21.38 -11.39 -17.42
N GLU A 155 22.09 -11.05 -18.50
CA GLU A 155 22.82 -12.03 -19.31
C GLU A 155 23.84 -12.81 -18.50
N LYS A 156 24.64 -12.09 -17.69
CA LYS A 156 25.67 -12.71 -16.87
C LYS A 156 25.06 -13.67 -15.85
N THR A 157 23.94 -13.29 -15.22
CA THR A 157 23.25 -14.15 -14.26
C THR A 157 22.74 -15.44 -14.91
N ILE A 158 22.20 -15.35 -16.13
CA ILE A 158 21.78 -16.54 -16.90
C ILE A 158 23.01 -17.40 -17.27
N ASN A 159 24.03 -16.79 -17.88
CA ASN A 159 25.22 -17.50 -18.38
C ASN A 159 25.99 -18.20 -17.25
N ASP A 160 26.15 -17.54 -16.10
CA ASP A 160 26.78 -18.13 -14.92
C ASP A 160 25.97 -19.35 -14.41
N ALA A 161 24.64 -19.22 -14.32
CA ALA A 161 23.78 -20.32 -13.89
C ALA A 161 23.80 -21.52 -14.85
N VAL A 162 23.84 -21.26 -16.17
CA VAL A 162 23.97 -22.31 -17.21
C VAL A 162 25.34 -23.00 -17.11
N LYS A 163 26.42 -22.22 -17.01
CA LYS A 163 27.79 -22.74 -16.91
C LYS A 163 28.00 -23.60 -15.67
N GLU A 164 27.41 -23.21 -14.55
CA GLU A 164 27.44 -23.94 -13.28
C GLU A 164 26.45 -25.12 -13.24
N LYS A 165 25.70 -25.38 -14.33
CA LYS A 165 24.67 -26.43 -14.43
C LYS A 165 23.59 -26.34 -13.36
N ARG A 166 23.30 -25.14 -12.88
CA ARG A 166 22.27 -24.82 -11.88
C ARG A 166 21.11 -24.00 -12.45
N TYR A 167 21.01 -23.92 -13.77
CA TYR A 167 20.00 -23.11 -14.42
C TYR A 167 18.59 -23.59 -14.04
N ASP A 168 17.85 -22.70 -13.40
CA ASP A 168 16.41 -22.77 -13.19
C ASP A 168 15.83 -21.39 -13.49
N ASN A 169 14.74 -21.35 -14.27
CA ASN A 169 14.18 -20.10 -14.80
C ASN A 169 13.68 -19.18 -13.68
N MET A 170 13.02 -19.73 -12.65
CA MET A 170 12.49 -18.95 -11.53
C MET A 170 13.63 -18.41 -10.65
N SER A 171 14.63 -19.25 -10.40
CA SER A 171 15.82 -18.88 -9.62
C SER A 171 16.63 -17.80 -10.31
N CYS A 172 16.86 -17.91 -11.63
CA CYS A 172 17.57 -16.89 -12.41
C CYS A 172 16.84 -15.55 -12.42
N ARG A 173 15.51 -15.55 -12.59
CA ARG A 173 14.69 -14.33 -12.48
C ARG A 173 14.82 -13.68 -11.11
N SER A 174 14.81 -14.46 -10.04
CA SER A 174 14.93 -13.96 -8.67
C SER A 174 16.33 -13.39 -8.38
N GLU A 175 17.38 -14.11 -8.78
CA GLU A 175 18.78 -13.69 -8.64
C GLU A 175 19.06 -12.40 -9.43
N ALA A 176 18.59 -12.33 -10.68
CA ALA A 176 18.73 -11.15 -11.51
C ALA A 176 17.98 -9.96 -10.90
N ARG A 177 16.74 -10.15 -10.45
CA ARG A 177 15.95 -9.11 -9.76
C ARG A 177 16.71 -8.52 -8.58
N GLU A 178 17.33 -9.35 -7.75
CA GLU A 178 18.07 -8.88 -6.57
C GLU A 178 19.35 -8.12 -6.94
N LYS A 179 20.13 -8.63 -7.90
CA LYS A 179 21.35 -7.98 -8.39
C LYS A 179 21.05 -6.62 -9.04
N ILE A 180 20.03 -6.58 -9.91
CA ILE A 180 19.58 -5.36 -10.58
C ILE A 180 19.05 -4.36 -9.56
N SER A 181 18.25 -4.80 -8.58
CA SER A 181 17.73 -3.93 -7.52
C SER A 181 18.85 -3.24 -6.74
N ARG A 182 19.88 -4.00 -6.36
CA ARG A 182 21.06 -3.44 -5.67
C ARG A 182 21.82 -2.43 -6.53
N TYR A 183 22.01 -2.73 -7.81
CA TYR A 183 22.68 -1.83 -8.75
C TYR A 183 21.89 -0.53 -8.93
N VAL A 184 20.59 -0.62 -9.23
CA VAL A 184 19.75 0.56 -9.48
C VAL A 184 19.61 1.43 -8.23
N LEU A 185 19.49 0.82 -7.04
CA LEU A 185 19.49 1.56 -5.79
C LEU A 185 20.78 2.36 -5.58
N LYS A 186 21.93 1.77 -5.93
CA LYS A 186 23.23 2.43 -5.80
C LYS A 186 23.37 3.61 -6.77
N GLU A 187 22.94 3.46 -8.02
CA GLU A 187 23.10 4.48 -9.05
C GLU A 187 22.04 5.59 -8.98
N THR A 188 20.81 5.26 -8.54
CA THR A 188 19.66 6.18 -8.63
C THR A 188 19.05 6.56 -7.28
N GLY A 189 19.35 5.83 -6.21
CA GLY A 189 18.70 5.99 -4.90
C GLY A 189 17.26 5.45 -4.82
N LYS A 190 16.69 4.97 -5.93
CA LYS A 190 15.32 4.43 -6.00
C LYS A 190 15.29 2.91 -5.87
N ARG A 191 14.16 2.35 -5.44
CA ARG A 191 13.90 0.90 -5.40
C ARG A 191 12.75 0.52 -6.33
N PRO A 192 12.95 0.61 -7.66
CA PRO A 192 11.88 0.35 -8.60
C PRO A 192 11.43 -1.11 -8.58
N MET A 193 10.21 -1.34 -9.05
CA MET A 193 9.74 -2.68 -9.37
C MET A 193 10.54 -3.24 -10.54
N ILE A 194 11.17 -4.41 -10.36
CA ILE A 194 11.95 -5.08 -11.42
C ILE A 194 11.22 -6.34 -11.85
N LEU A 195 10.91 -6.42 -13.14
CA LEU A 195 10.13 -7.48 -13.77
C LEU A 195 11.00 -8.19 -14.84
N PRO A 196 11.79 -9.21 -14.44
CA PRO A 196 12.58 -10.00 -15.38
C PRO A 196 11.73 -11.10 -16.02
N ALA A 197 11.81 -11.20 -17.34
CA ALA A 197 11.16 -12.22 -18.15
C ALA A 197 12.22 -13.01 -18.94
N ILE A 198 12.24 -14.33 -18.73
CA ILE A 198 13.07 -15.26 -19.50
C ILE A 198 12.12 -16.12 -20.32
N ILE A 199 12.14 -15.92 -21.63
CA ILE A 199 11.30 -16.63 -22.59
C ILE A 199 12.14 -17.75 -23.20
N GLU A 200 11.76 -18.99 -22.91
CA GLU A 200 12.42 -20.16 -23.49
C GLU A 200 11.65 -20.63 -24.72
N ILE A 201 12.30 -20.64 -25.89
CA ILE A 201 11.71 -21.14 -27.12
C ILE A 201 12.46 -22.38 -27.60
N ASN A 202 11.71 -23.32 -28.17
CA ASN A 202 12.29 -24.50 -28.80
C ASN A 202 12.51 -24.21 -30.28
N THR A 203 13.61 -23.54 -30.59
CA THR A 203 14.12 -23.45 -31.95
C THR A 203 14.78 -24.79 -32.29
N LYS A 204 14.11 -25.58 -33.13
CA LYS A 204 14.79 -26.63 -33.89
C LYS A 204 15.75 -25.93 -34.85
N ASP A 205 17.00 -26.38 -34.89
CA ASP A 205 17.87 -26.11 -36.04
C ASP A 205 17.17 -26.53 -37.35
#